data_AF-A0A8T4SG57-F1
#
_entry.id   AF-A0A8T4SG57-F1
#
_cell.length_a   1.000
_cell.length_b   1.000
_cell.length_c   1.000
_cell.angle_alpha   90.00
_cell.angle_beta   90.00
_cell.angle_gamma   90.00
#
_symmetry.space_group_name_H-M   'P 1'
#
loop_
_entity.id
_entity.type
_entity.pdbx_description
1 polymer ?
#
loop_
_entity_poly.entity_id
_entity_poly.type
_entity_poly.pdbx_seq_one_letter_code
_entity_poly.pdbx_strand_id
1 'polypeptide(L)' 'MVLKQISVTVPDVILKASNSYCKQYGYRNIQEFIVDLLRKKVLFENVQRYKEIEQRMSEGVGVKKFNQNYAIKYLRGL' A
#
# COMPACT_ATOMS: atom_id res chain seq x y z
N MET A 1 -11.10 16.39 -12.33
CA MET A 1 -10.68 15.69 -11.10
C MET A 1 -10.78 16.64 -9.93
N VAL A 2 -11.40 16.24 -8.82
CA VAL A 2 -11.42 17.05 -7.59
C VAL A 2 -10.14 16.72 -6.81
N LEU A 3 -9.27 17.72 -6.60
CA LEU A 3 -8.07 17.57 -5.80
C LEU A 3 -8.41 17.88 -4.33
N LYS A 4 -7.94 17.04 -3.41
CA LYS A 4 -8.02 17.29 -1.96
C LYS A 4 -6.64 17.66 -1.44
N GLN A 5 -6.57 18.74 -0.67
CA GLN A 5 -5.34 19.16 0.00
C GLN A 5 -5.25 18.49 1.38
N ILE A 6 -4.05 18.02 1.71
CA ILE A 6 -3.73 17.45 3.03
C ILE A 6 -2.59 18.28 3.61
N SER A 7 -2.75 18.76 4.84
CA SER A 7 -1.68 19.40 5.60
C SER A 7 -1.14 18.40 6.62
N VAL A 8 0.19 18.27 6.70
CA VAL A 8 0.87 17.33 7.57
C VAL A 8 2.03 18.03 8.27
N THR A 9 2.16 17.80 9.57
CA THR A 9 3.34 18.21 10.34
C THR A 9 4.34 17.07 10.35
N VAL A 10 5.57 17.35 9.94
CA VAL A 10 6.67 16.37 9.90
C VAL A 10 7.93 16.96 10.53
N PRO A 11 8.84 16.13 11.07
CA PRO A 11 10.13 16.62 11.53
C PRO A 11 10.94 17.23 10.38
N ASP A 12 11.64 18.33 10.65
CA ASP A 12 12.47 19.04 9.67
C ASP A 12 13.49 18.15 8.98
N VAL A 13 14.08 17.20 9.72
CA VAL A 13 15.07 16.25 9.19
C VAL A 13 14.45 15.38 8.10
N ILE A 14 13.21 14.93 8.31
CA ILE A 14 12.46 14.11 7.33
C ILE A 14 12.12 14.93 6.10
N LEU A 15 11.70 16.19 6.29
CA LEU A 15 11.39 17.10 5.18
C LEU A 15 12.63 17.37 4.32
N LYS A 16 13.78 17.63 4.95
CA LYS A 16 15.06 17.83 4.26
C LYS A 16 15.48 16.59 3.48
N ALA A 17 15.44 15.41 4.10
CA ALA A 17 15.78 14.15 3.45
C ALA A 17 14.85 13.87 2.26
N SER A 18 13.55 14.10 2.42
CA SER A 18 12.55 13.93 1.36
C SER A 18 12.81 14.87 0.18
N ASN A 19 13.16 16.13 0.45
CA ASN A 19 13.52 17.10 -0.61
C ASN A 19 14.79 16.70 -1.36
N SER A 20 15.82 16.22 -0.66
CA SER A 20 17.04 15.70 -1.30
C SER A 20 16.72 14.50 -2.19
N TYR A 21 15.89 13.59 -1.72
CA TYR A 21 15.43 12.43 -2.49
C TYR A 21 14.62 12.86 -3.72
N CYS A 22 13.71 13.82 -3.58
CA CYS A 22 12.94 14.36 -4.70
C CYS A 22 13.86 14.84 -5.83
N LYS A 23 14.91 15.59 -5.47
CA LYS A 23 15.91 16.09 -6.44
C LYS A 23 16.71 14.97 -7.09
N GLN A 24 17.17 14.01 -6.30
CA GLN A 24 18.00 12.89 -6.79
C GLN A 24 17.25 12.02 -7.81
N TYR A 25 15.95 11.81 -7.61
CA TYR A 25 15.13 10.91 -8.43
C TYR A 25 14.21 11.65 -9.41
N GLY A 26 14.36 12.96 -9.56
CA GLY A 26 13.65 13.75 -10.58
C GLY A 26 12.16 13.97 -10.30
N TYR A 27 11.71 13.90 -9.05
CA TYR A 27 10.34 14.27 -8.69
C TYR A 27 10.16 15.78 -8.80
N ARG A 28 9.02 16.23 -9.36
CA ARG A 28 8.74 17.66 -9.56
C ARG A 28 8.57 18.41 -8.25
N ASN A 29 7.96 17.75 -7.27
CA ASN A 29 7.77 18.29 -5.93
C ASN A 29 7.55 17.16 -4.91
N ILE A 30 7.54 17.52 -3.63
CA ILE A 30 7.36 16.57 -2.54
C ILE A 30 5.98 15.89 -2.55
N GLN A 31 4.94 16.54 -3.10
CA GLN A 31 3.60 15.94 -3.16
C GLN A 31 3.57 14.76 -4.13
N GLU A 32 4.24 14.88 -5.29
CA GLU A 32 4.39 13.78 -6.25
C GLU A 32 5.13 12.59 -5.61
N PHE A 33 6.19 12.88 -4.87
CA PHE A 33 6.93 11.88 -4.11
C PHE A 33 6.06 11.18 -3.06
N ILE A 34 5.31 11.94 -2.26
CA ILE A 34 4.39 11.39 -1.24
C ILE A 34 3.33 10.49 -1.89
N VAL A 35 2.76 10.89 -3.03
CA VAL A 35 1.77 10.09 -3.76
C VAL A 35 2.37 8.77 -4.21
N ASP A 36 3.59 8.77 -4.73
CA ASP A 36 4.28 7.54 -5.14
C ASP A 36 4.57 6.61 -3.94
N LEU A 37 5.01 7.18 -2.81
CA LEU A 37 5.20 6.42 -1.57
C LEU A 37 3.90 5.78 -1.07
N LEU A 38 2.78 6.51 -1.11
CA LEU A 38 1.48 5.98 -0.71
C LEU A 38 1.04 4.82 -1.62
N ARG A 39 1.26 4.92 -2.93
CA ARG A 39 0.97 3.82 -3.88
C ARG A 39 1.81 2.58 -3.56
N LYS A 40 3.11 2.77 -3.33
CA LYS A 40 4.03 1.69 -2.94
C LYS A 40 3.61 1.04 -1.63
N LYS A 41 3.23 1.82 -0.62
CA LYS A 41 2.74 1.32 0.67
C LYS A 41 1.54 0.41 0.49
N VAL A 42 0.51 0.87 -0.22
CA VAL A 42 -0.70 0.07 -0.48
C VAL A 42 -0.37 -1.22 -1.22
N LEU A 43 0.53 -1.14 -2.21
CA LEU A 43 0.97 -2.33 -2.95
C LEU A 43 1.67 -3.34 -2.02
N PHE A 44 2.59 -2.90 -1.16
CA PHE A 44 3.27 -3.77 -0.21
C PHE A 44 2.34 -4.37 0.83
N GLU A 45 1.42 -3.58 1.39
CA GLU A 45 0.41 -4.06 2.34
C GLU A 45 -0.49 -5.13 1.71
N ASN A 46 -0.89 -4.95 0.44
CA ASN A 46 -1.66 -5.94 -0.29
C ASN A 46 -0.86 -7.23 -0.52
N VAL A 47 0.40 -7.11 -0.98
CA VAL A 47 1.27 -8.28 -1.18
C VAL A 47 1.47 -9.05 0.11
N GLN A 48 1.71 -8.36 1.22
CA GLN A 48 1.87 -8.99 2.53
C GLN A 48 0.57 -9.70 2.96
N ARG A 49 -0.58 -9.05 2.78
CA ARG A 49 -1.88 -9.65 3.07
C ARG A 49 -2.13 -10.93 2.27
N TYR A 50 -1.80 -10.93 0.98
CA TYR A 50 -1.93 -12.13 0.15
C TYR A 50 -1.01 -13.26 0.63
N LYS A 51 0.25 -12.95 0.98
CA LYS A 51 1.17 -13.94 1.57
C LYS A 51 0.63 -14.55 2.87
N GLU A 52 0.06 -13.72 3.75
CA GLU A 52 -0.55 -14.20 4.99
C GLU A 52 -1.77 -15.12 4.74
N ILE A 53 -2.58 -14.81 3.72
CA ILE A 53 -3.71 -15.65 3.30
C ILE A 53 -3.20 -16.99 2.74
N GLU A 54 -2.22 -16.96 1.84
CA GLU A 54 -1.60 -18.16 1.27
C GLU A 54 -0.99 -19.04 2.36
N GLN A 55 -0.28 -18.45 3.31
CA GLN A 55 0.30 -19.17 4.44
C GLN A 55 -0.79 -19.84 5.29
N ARG A 56 -1.85 -19.12 5.68
CA ARG A 56 -2.98 -19.69 6.43
C ARG A 56 -3.67 -20.83 5.68
N MET A 57 -3.81 -20.70 4.35
CA MET A 57 -4.33 -21.78 3.51
C MET A 57 -3.41 -23.01 3.51
N SER A 58 -2.09 -22.81 3.42
CA SER A 58 -1.11 -23.90 3.47
C SER A 58 -1.09 -24.64 4.82
N GLU A 59 -1.33 -23.92 5.92
CA GLU A 59 -1.36 -24.44 7.28
C GLU A 59 -2.72 -25.07 7.64
N GLY A 60 -3.71 -25.04 6.74
CA GLY A 60 -5.05 -25.59 6.96
C GLY A 60 -5.92 -24.76 7.92
N VAL A 61 -5.42 -23.62 8.41
CA VAL A 61 -6.11 -22.74 9.37
C VAL A 61 -7.15 -21.90 8.63
N GLY A 62 -8.43 -22.19 8.86
CA GLY A 62 -9.54 -21.46 8.22
C GLY A 62 -9.89 -21.94 6.81
N VAL A 63 -9.31 -23.06 6.36
CA VAL A 63 -9.68 -23.73 5.11
C VAL A 63 -11.02 -24.45 5.30
N LYS A 64 -12.11 -23.69 5.44
CA LYS A 64 -13.40 -24.24 5.01
C LYS A 64 -13.21 -24.60 3.54
N LYS A 65 -13.56 -25.83 3.16
CA LYS A 65 -13.49 -26.34 1.78
C LYS A 65 -14.26 -25.39 0.84
N PHE A 66 -13.63 -24.32 0.39
CA PHE A 66 -14.30 -23.29 -0.39
C PHE A 66 -14.20 -23.71 -1.85
N ASN A 67 -15.34 -24.15 -2.40
CA ASN A 67 -15.57 -24.25 -3.83
C ASN A 67 -15.19 -22.90 -4.48
N GLN A 68 -14.55 -22.91 -5.65
CA GLN A 68 -13.92 -21.78 -6.36
C GLN A 68 -14.77 -20.49 -6.34
N ASN A 69 -16.10 -20.62 -6.45
CA ASN A 69 -17.05 -19.51 -6.40
C ASN A 69 -17.04 -18.72 -5.06
N TYR A 70 -16.76 -19.39 -3.94
CA TYR A 70 -16.72 -18.77 -2.62
C TYR A 70 -15.43 -18.00 -2.38
N ALA A 71 -14.30 -18.50 -2.90
CA ALA A 71 -13.02 -17.80 -2.83
C ALA A 71 -13.08 -16.46 -3.61
N ILE A 72 -13.69 -16.48 -4.80
CA ILE A 72 -13.90 -15.27 -5.60
C ILE A 72 -14.83 -14.27 -4.88
N LYS A 73 -15.87 -14.75 -4.20
CA LYS A 73 -16.82 -13.91 -3.46
C LYS A 73 -16.20 -13.29 -2.21
N TYR A 74 -15.35 -14.03 -1.51
CA TYR A 74 -14.60 -13.53 -0.34
C TYR A 74 -13.59 -12.44 -0.73
N LEU A 75 -12.92 -12.59 -1.88
CA LEU A 75 -11.98 -11.60 -2.42
C LEU A 75 -12.66 -10.33 -2.96
N ARG A 76 -13.94 -10.39 -3.38
CA ARG A 76 -14.69 -9.24 -3.91
C ARG A 76 -15.51 -8.48 -2.87
N GLY A 77 -15.70 -9.04 -1.67
CA GLY A 77 -16.54 -8.46 -0.60
C GLY A 77 -15.75 -7.73 0.50
N LEU A 78 -14.44 -7.54 0.31
CA LEU A 78 -13.52 -6.88 1.23
C LEU A 78 -12.97 -5.59 0.60
#